data_AF-A0ABD0NQG7-F1
#
_entry.id   AF-A0ABD0NQG7-F1
#
_cell.length_a   1.000
_cell.length_b   1.000
_cell.length_c   1.000
_cell.angle_alpha   90.00
_cell.angle_beta   90.00
_cell.angle_gamma   90.00
#
_symmetry.space_group_name_H-M   'P 1'
#
loop_
_entity.id
_entity.type
_entity.pdbx_description
1 polymer ?
#
loop_
_entity_poly.entity_id
_entity_poly.type
_entity_poly.pdbx_seq_one_letter_code
_entity_poly.pdbx_strand_id
1 'polypeptide(L)'
;TAKPVNWRKPVYELDTDPENNGFINEDFIVWMRTAALPTFRKLYRIIQKKNNMTPTLPRGNYSLEVVYSILALHTFYNKKLYRERKLTV
;
A
#
# COMPACT_ATOMS: atom_id res chain seq x y z
N THR A 1 -6.79 -7.29 22.54
CA THR A 1 -7.74 -7.53 21.42
C THR A 1 -7.22 -8.68 20.58
N ALA A 2 -8.07 -9.65 20.25
CA ALA A 2 -7.65 -10.82 19.47
C ALA A 2 -7.40 -10.45 17.99
N LYS A 3 -6.41 -11.09 17.37
CA LYS A 3 -6.09 -10.88 15.95
C LYS A 3 -7.11 -11.59 15.04
N PRO A 4 -7.40 -11.06 13.84
CA PRO A 4 -8.22 -11.76 12.87
C PRO A 4 -7.58 -13.08 12.39
N VAL A 5 -8.40 -14.04 11.97
CA VAL A 5 -7.98 -15.41 11.58
C VAL A 5 -6.89 -15.42 10.50
N ASN A 6 -7.03 -14.57 9.49
CA ASN A 6 -6.10 -14.51 8.36
C ASN A 6 -4.91 -13.57 8.60
N TRP A 7 -4.67 -13.13 9.84
CA TRP A 7 -3.59 -12.18 10.14
C TRP A 7 -2.41 -12.87 10.81
N ARG A 8 -1.21 -12.70 10.23
CA ARG A 8 0.03 -13.21 10.84
C ARG A 8 0.33 -12.47 12.13
N LYS A 9 0.22 -11.13 12.10
CA LYS A 9 0.47 -10.22 13.22
C LYS A 9 -0.82 -9.50 13.64
N PRO A 10 -0.98 -9.14 14.92
CA PRO A 10 -2.07 -8.29 15.37
C PRO A 10 -1.94 -6.85 14.86
N VAL A 11 -3.02 -6.08 14.98
CA VAL A 11 -3.10 -4.69 14.49
C VAL A 11 -2.08 -3.74 15.13
N TYR A 12 -1.67 -4.02 16.37
CA TYR A 12 -0.67 -3.23 17.12
C TYR A 12 0.79 -3.66 16.84
N GLU A 13 1.02 -4.55 15.87
CA GLU A 13 2.36 -4.97 15.41
C GLU A 13 2.50 -4.84 13.88
N LEU A 14 1.71 -3.95 13.26
CA LEU A 14 1.72 -3.75 11.81
C LEU A 14 2.95 -2.98 11.32
N ASP A 15 3.41 -2.01 12.12
CA ASP A 15 4.56 -1.17 11.81
C ASP A 15 5.48 -1.04 13.03
N THR A 16 6.75 -0.71 12.77
CA THR A 16 7.74 -0.32 13.79
C THR A 16 7.56 1.12 14.26
N ASP A 17 6.99 1.99 13.40
CA ASP A 17 6.70 3.38 13.76
C ASP A 17 5.47 3.46 14.68
N PRO A 18 5.60 3.96 15.93
CA PRO A 18 4.49 4.09 16.87
C PRO A 18 3.35 4.97 16.34
N GLU A 19 3.66 5.99 15.53
CA GLU A 19 2.67 6.93 14.97
C GLU A 19 1.91 6.33 13.77
N ASN A 20 2.40 5.22 13.20
CA ASN A 20 1.78 4.50 12.08
C ASN A 20 1.41 3.06 12.44
N ASN A 21 0.94 2.82 13.66
CA ASN A 21 0.62 1.46 14.13
C ASN A 21 -0.81 1.37 14.70
N GLY A 22 -1.31 0.16 14.94
CA GLY A 22 -2.68 0.00 15.41
C GLY A 22 -3.72 0.40 14.35
N PHE A 23 -4.86 0.91 14.81
CA PHE A 23 -5.96 1.32 13.94
C PHE A 23 -5.72 2.64 13.20
N ILE A 24 -4.70 3.39 13.60
CA ILE A 24 -4.27 4.62 12.92
C ILE A 24 -3.30 4.34 11.77
N ASN A 25 -2.85 3.10 11.60
CA ASN A 25 -1.96 2.70 10.50
C ASN A 25 -2.58 3.07 9.14
N GLU A 26 -1.81 3.81 8.34
CA GLU A 26 -2.27 4.37 7.07
C GLU A 26 -2.68 3.28 6.07
N ASP A 27 -1.89 2.20 5.97
CA ASP A 27 -2.17 1.08 5.07
C ASP A 27 -3.47 0.38 5.43
N PHE A 28 -3.69 0.18 6.74
CA PHE A 28 -4.92 -0.40 7.25
C PHE A 28 -6.12 0.50 6.96
N ILE A 29 -6.02 1.80 7.19
CA ILE A 29 -7.09 2.76 6.90
C ILE A 29 -7.41 2.76 5.39
N VAL A 30 -6.39 2.80 4.54
CA VAL A 30 -6.60 2.74 3.07
C VAL A 30 -7.24 1.42 2.65
N TRP A 31 -6.88 0.31 3.31
CA TRP A 31 -7.52 -0.99 3.08
C TRP A 31 -9.00 -0.98 3.43
N MET A 32 -9.36 -0.43 4.59
CA MET A 32 -10.74 -0.40 5.11
C MET A 32 -11.69 0.51 4.34
N ARG A 33 -11.18 1.52 3.61
CA ARG A 33 -12.02 2.36 2.74
C ARG A 33 -12.66 1.52 1.63
N THR A 34 -13.98 1.33 1.69
CA THR A 34 -14.73 0.59 0.67
C THR A 34 -14.68 1.32 -0.67
N ALA A 35 -14.44 0.58 -1.74
CA ALA A 35 -14.51 1.12 -3.10
C ALA A 35 -15.88 0.82 -3.69
N ALA A 36 -16.47 1.81 -4.37
CA ALA A 36 -17.79 1.66 -4.99
C ALA A 36 -17.77 0.84 -6.29
N LEU A 37 -16.58 0.65 -6.89
CA LEU A 37 -16.41 -0.02 -8.19
C LEU A 37 -15.70 -1.38 -8.02
N PRO A 38 -16.03 -2.40 -8.84
CA PRO A 38 -15.39 -3.72 -8.78
C PRO A 38 -13.90 -3.66 -9.14
N THR A 39 -13.53 -2.76 -10.07
CA THR A 39 -12.14 -2.43 -10.37
C THR A 39 -11.77 -1.14 -9.65
N PHE A 40 -10.95 -1.24 -8.61
CA PHE A 40 -10.52 -0.09 -7.83
C PHE A 40 -9.01 -0.08 -7.63
N ARG A 41 -8.50 1.10 -7.33
CA ARG A 41 -7.11 1.31 -6.93
C ARG A 41 -7.07 1.81 -5.49
N LYS A 42 -6.16 1.26 -4.70
CA LYS A 42 -5.83 1.77 -3.37
C LYS A 42 -4.44 2.37 -3.41
N LEU A 43 -4.26 3.49 -2.70
CA LEU A 43 -2.95 4.11 -2.56
C LEU A 43 -2.05 3.15 -1.76
N TYR A 44 -0.78 3.03 -2.16
CA TYR A 44 0.20 2.27 -1.39
C TYR A 44 1.26 3.20 -0.81
N ARG A 45 1.98 3.94 -1.65
CA ARG A 45 2.99 4.90 -1.20
C ARG A 45 2.99 6.14 -2.07
N ILE A 46 3.42 7.26 -1.49
CA ILE A 46 3.65 8.53 -2.18
C ILE A 46 5.15 8.83 -2.09
N ILE A 47 5.75 9.19 -3.22
CA ILE A 47 7.11 9.73 -3.24
C ILE A 47 6.99 11.25 -3.15
N GLN A 48 7.37 11.82 -2.00
CA GLN A 48 7.25 13.26 -1.78
C GLN A 48 8.20 14.04 -2.69
N LYS A 49 7.69 15.14 -3.26
CA LYS A 49 8.49 16.02 -4.13
C LYS A 49 9.54 16.74 -3.29
N LYS A 50 10.82 16.55 -3.63
CA LYS A 50 11.91 17.37 -3.06
C LYS A 50 11.86 18.77 -3.66
N ASN A 51 12.08 19.80 -2.84
CA ASN A 51 12.03 21.22 -3.24
C ASN A 51 13.24 21.66 -4.09
N ASN A 52 14.00 20.70 -4.62
CA ASN A 52 15.21 20.93 -5.37
C ASN A 52 14.86 21.00 -6.86
N MET A 53 15.75 21.60 -7.66
CA MET A 53 15.58 21.70 -9.12
C MET A 53 15.60 20.34 -9.84
N THR A 54 15.91 19.26 -9.13
CA THR A 54 15.98 17.90 -9.67
C THR A 54 14.62 17.18 -9.61
N PRO A 55 14.22 16.43 -10.65
CA PRO A 55 13.00 15.64 -10.62
C PRO A 55 13.05 14.60 -9.50
N THR A 56 11.92 14.38 -8.82
CA THR A 56 11.80 13.42 -7.70
C THR A 56 12.09 11.99 -8.12
N LEU A 57 11.69 11.64 -9.35
CA LEU A 57 12.01 10.37 -9.98
C LEU A 57 12.63 10.69 -11.36
N PRO A 58 13.97 10.63 -11.49
CA PRO A 58 14.65 10.86 -12.76
C PRO A 58 14.32 9.76 -13.78
N ARG A 59 14.71 9.97 -15.04
CA ARG A 59 14.59 8.91 -16.06
C ARG A 59 15.67 7.85 -15.77
N GLY A 60 15.25 6.60 -15.65
CA GLY A 60 16.15 5.48 -15.38
C GLY A 60 15.40 4.15 -15.32
N ASN A 61 16.15 3.09 -15.09
CA ASN A 61 15.59 1.76 -14.87
C ASN A 61 15.30 1.56 -13.38
N TYR A 62 14.08 1.14 -13.07
CA TYR A 62 13.63 0.87 -11.71
C TYR A 62 13.17 -0.57 -11.58
N SER A 63 13.53 -1.21 -10.46
CA SER A 63 13.05 -2.54 -10.09
C SER A 63 12.07 -2.42 -8.93
N LEU A 64 10.91 -3.05 -9.05
CA LEU A 64 9.92 -3.17 -7.97
C LEU A 64 9.87 -4.61 -7.50
N GLU A 65 10.25 -4.85 -6.25
CA GLU A 65 10.11 -6.16 -5.61
C GLU A 65 8.75 -6.22 -4.89
N VAL A 66 7.95 -7.23 -5.23
CA VAL A 66 6.63 -7.45 -4.62
C VAL A 66 6.60 -8.80 -3.94
N VAL A 67 6.41 -8.80 -2.63
CA VAL A 67 6.24 -10.03 -1.85
C VAL A 67 4.78 -10.50 -1.96
N TYR A 68 4.57 -11.60 -2.67
CA TYR A 68 3.24 -12.20 -2.82
C TYR A 68 2.83 -12.94 -1.54
N SER A 69 1.75 -12.49 -0.90
CA SER A 69 1.17 -13.20 0.25
C SER A 69 0.17 -14.27 -0.22
N ILE A 70 0.24 -15.46 0.38
CA ILE A 70 -0.60 -16.61 0.01
C ILE A 70 -2.10 -16.34 0.18
N LEU A 71 -2.46 -15.46 1.11
CA LEU A 71 -3.83 -15.03 1.38
C LEU A 71 -4.45 -14.21 0.23
N ALA A 72 -3.61 -13.55 -0.59
CA ALA A 72 -4.07 -12.73 -1.70
C ALA A 72 -4.35 -13.53 -2.98
N LEU A 73 -3.81 -14.76 -3.10
CA LEU A 73 -3.93 -15.59 -4.30
C LEU A 73 -5.14 -16.52 -4.27
N HIS A 74 -5.55 -16.99 -3.09
CA HIS A 74 -6.47 -18.12 -3.00
C HIS A 74 -7.95 -17.75 -3.22
N THR A 75 -8.33 -16.49 -3.00
CA THR A 75 -9.75 -16.10 -2.96
C THR A 75 -10.28 -15.55 -4.28
N PHE A 76 -9.42 -15.09 -5.20
CA PHE A 76 -9.86 -14.44 -6.43
C PHE A 76 -8.85 -14.62 -7.58
N TYR A 77 -9.27 -15.21 -8.71
CA TYR A 77 -8.53 -15.26 -9.98
C TYR A 77 -8.44 -13.88 -10.67
N ASN A 78 -8.18 -12.81 -9.91
CA ASN A 78 -8.18 -11.43 -10.40
C ASN A 78 -6.75 -10.92 -10.65
N LYS A 79 -6.59 -10.11 -11.70
CA LYS A 79 -5.31 -9.48 -12.04
C LYS A 79 -5.02 -8.31 -11.08
N LYS A 80 -3.88 -8.33 -10.40
CA LYS A 80 -3.37 -7.21 -9.57
C LYS A 80 -2.33 -6.41 -10.35
N LEU A 81 -2.48 -5.08 -10.43
CA LEU A 81 -1.59 -4.17 -11.15
C LEU A 81 -1.11 -3.03 -10.23
N TYR A 82 0.20 -2.76 -10.24
CA TYR A 82 0.78 -1.57 -9.62
C TYR A 82 0.95 -0.47 -10.68
N ARG A 83 0.57 0.77 -10.36
CA ARG A 83 0.62 1.90 -11.28
C ARG A 83 1.21 3.12 -10.60
N GLU A 84 2.24 3.71 -11.23
CA GLU A 84 2.73 5.04 -10.86
C GLU A 84 1.90 6.14 -11.53
N ARG A 85 1.74 7.28 -10.86
CA ARG A 85 1.12 8.48 -11.41
C ARG A 85 1.90 9.70 -10.95
N LYS A 86 2.41 10.49 -11.89
CA LYS A 86 2.89 11.84 -11.58
C LYS A 86 1.68 12.71 -11.27
N LEU A 87 1.65 13.32 -10.09
CA LEU A 87 0.69 14.35 -9.74
C LEU A 87 1.17 15.65 -10.39
N THR A 88 0.56 16.04 -11.49
CA THR A 88 0.73 17.39 -12.06
C THR A 88 -0.27 18.29 -11.34
N VAL A 89 0.22 19.32 -10.64
CA VAL A 89 -0.58 20.47 -10.19
C VAL A 89 -0.53 21.51 -11.28
#